data_AF-A0A1H9WDC5-F1
#
_entry.id   AF-A0A1H9WDC5-F1
#
_cell.length_a   1.000
_cell.length_b   1.000
_cell.length_c   1.000
_cell.angle_alpha   90.00
_cell.angle_beta   90.00
_cell.angle_gamma   90.00
#
_symmetry.space_group_name_H-M   'P 1'
#
loop_
_entity.id
_entity.type
_entity.pdbx_description
1 polymer ?
#
loop_
_entity_poly.entity_id
_entity_poly.type
_entity_poly.pdbx_seq_one_letter_code
_entity_poly.pdbx_strand_id
1 'polypeptide(L)'
;MKVLIIRAHPLESNNSRSMTMADTFRDAYKDAHPDAQVEELRLYEVAIPEIDIDLLSGWEQLSRGEHFAHLTQQQQSKLTLYDNYTDQFLNADLVVVANPL
;
A
#
# COMPACT_ATOMS: atom_id res chain seq x y z
N MET A 1 -10.36 7.50 -13.34
CA MET A 1 -9.70 8.03 -12.15
C MET A 1 -9.47 6.89 -11.18
N LYS A 2 -8.24 6.69 -10.74
CA LYS A 2 -7.84 5.64 -9.80
C LYS A 2 -7.75 6.22 -8.39
N VAL A 3 -8.41 5.58 -7.43
CA VAL A 3 -8.44 6.00 -6.03
C VAL A 3 -7.91 4.89 -5.16
N LEU A 4 -6.93 5.21 -4.32
CA LEU A 4 -6.37 4.29 -3.34
C LEU A 4 -6.80 4.72 -1.93
N ILE A 5 -7.58 3.89 -1.27
CA ILE A 5 -7.97 4.07 0.13
C ILE A 5 -7.05 3.21 1.00
N ILE A 6 -6.20 3.85 1.80
CA ILE A 6 -5.25 3.20 2.71
C ILE A 6 -5.87 3.17 4.12
N ARG A 7 -6.12 1.96 4.63
CA ARG A 7 -6.65 1.71 5.98
C ARG A 7 -5.52 1.28 6.91
N ALA A 8 -5.09 2.20 7.76
CA ALA A 8 -4.05 2.01 8.76
C ALA A 8 -4.68 1.81 10.14
N HIS A 9 -5.56 0.81 10.27
CA HIS A 9 -6.26 0.49 11.52
C HIS A 9 -6.54 -1.02 11.64
N PRO A 10 -6.37 -1.65 12.82
CA PRO A 10 -6.60 -3.09 12.98
C PRO A 10 -8.09 -3.46 13.18
N LEU A 11 -8.92 -2.52 13.64
CA LEU A 11 -10.36 -2.73 13.82
C LEU A 11 -11.16 -2.24 12.61
N GLU A 12 -12.34 -2.83 12.40
CA GLU A 12 -13.35 -2.42 11.41
C GLU A 12 -14.22 -1.23 11.86
N SER A 13 -15.08 -0.76 10.96
CA SER A 13 -16.00 0.38 11.11
C SER A 13 -16.99 0.27 12.27
N ASN A 14 -17.25 -0.93 12.78
CA ASN A 14 -18.09 -1.11 13.97
C ASN A 14 -17.42 -0.61 15.26
N ASN A 15 -16.08 -0.59 15.29
CA ASN A 15 -15.29 -0.30 16.48
C ASN A 15 -14.27 0.83 16.26
N SER A 16 -14.24 1.44 15.08
CA SER A 16 -13.29 2.50 14.75
C SER A 16 -13.96 3.64 13.99
N ARG A 17 -13.87 4.85 14.57
CA ARG A 17 -14.41 6.08 13.96
C ARG A 17 -13.73 6.39 12.61
N SER A 18 -12.42 6.19 12.50
CA SER A 18 -11.69 6.44 11.26
C SER A 18 -12.10 5.45 10.16
N MET A 19 -12.39 4.19 10.51
CA MET A 19 -12.92 3.22 9.55
C MET A 19 -14.36 3.52 9.13
N THR A 20 -15.23 3.95 10.08
CA THR A 20 -16.58 4.41 9.73
C THR A 20 -16.55 5.56 8.73
N MET A 21 -15.65 6.52 8.92
CA MET A 21 -15.49 7.65 8.00
C MET A 21 -14.92 7.23 6.65
N ALA A 22 -13.97 6.28 6.62
CA ALA A 22 -13.43 5.72 5.38
C ALA A 22 -14.50 5.00 4.55
N ASP A 23 -15.38 4.22 5.19
CA ASP A 23 -16.53 3.59 4.53
C ASP A 23 -17.49 4.63 3.96
N THR A 24 -17.84 5.63 4.76
CA THR A 24 -18.75 6.70 4.34
C THR A 24 -18.19 7.47 3.14
N PHE A 25 -16.89 7.79 3.17
CA PHE A 25 -16.21 8.42 2.04
C PHE A 25 -16.24 7.52 0.80
N ARG A 26 -15.84 6.25 0.93
CA ARG A 26 -15.81 5.30 -0.19
C ARG A 26 -17.15 5.21 -0.88
N ASP A 27 -18.22 5.04 -0.11
CA ASP A 27 -19.57 4.82 -0.63
C ASP A 27 -20.07 6.09 -1.34
N ALA A 28 -19.98 7.25 -0.69
CA ALA A 28 -20.34 8.53 -1.30
C ALA A 28 -19.50 8.85 -2.55
N TYR A 29 -18.23 8.47 -2.55
CA TYR A 29 -17.33 8.71 -3.68
C TYR A 29 -17.67 7.85 -4.88
N LYS A 30 -17.95 6.56 -4.67
CA LYS A 30 -18.41 5.65 -5.73
C LYS A 30 -19.73 6.09 -6.33
N ASP A 31 -20.66 6.57 -5.50
CA ASP A 31 -21.95 7.09 -5.98
C ASP A 31 -21.79 8.35 -6.83
N ALA A 32 -20.89 9.26 -6.42
CA ALA A 32 -20.63 10.50 -7.16
C ALA A 32 -19.75 10.29 -8.41
N HIS A 33 -18.93 9.24 -8.43
CA HIS A 33 -18.00 8.92 -9.53
C HIS A 33 -18.11 7.43 -9.92
N PRO A 34 -19.18 7.00 -10.60
CA PRO A 34 -19.41 5.59 -10.92
C PRO A 34 -18.30 4.94 -11.77
N ASP A 35 -17.57 5.73 -12.55
CA ASP A 35 -16.46 5.27 -13.40
C ASP A 35 -15.10 5.27 -12.67
N ALA A 36 -15.05 5.69 -11.39
CA ALA A 36 -13.83 5.67 -10.61
C ALA A 36 -13.44 4.24 -10.22
N GLN A 37 -12.16 3.91 -10.36
CA GLN A 37 -11.58 2.65 -9.92
C GLN A 37 -11.09 2.82 -8.50
N VAL A 38 -11.85 2.31 -7.52
CA VAL A 38 -11.52 2.43 -6.10
C VAL A 38 -10.88 1.13 -5.61
N GLU A 39 -9.63 1.21 -5.23
CA GLU A 39 -8.86 0.15 -4.57
C GLU A 39 -8.70 0.44 -3.07
N GLU A 40 -8.72 -0.61 -2.25
CA GLU A 40 -8.54 -0.50 -0.79
C GLU A 40 -7.34 -1.33 -0.34
N LEU A 41 -6.43 -0.71 0.42
CA LEU A 41 -5.26 -1.35 1.01
C LEU A 41 -5.38 -1.34 2.54
N ARG A 42 -5.52 -2.53 3.14
CA ARG A 42 -5.63 -2.72 4.60
C ARG A 42 -4.27 -3.11 5.18
N LEU A 43 -3.58 -2.16 5.79
CA LEU A 43 -2.17 -2.33 6.19
C LEU A 43 -1.96 -3.40 7.27
N TYR A 44 -2.99 -3.70 8.07
CA TYR A 44 -2.93 -4.73 9.12
C TYR A 44 -3.26 -6.15 8.62
N GLU A 45 -3.63 -6.30 7.35
CA GLU A 45 -4.01 -7.58 6.73
C GLU A 45 -3.01 -8.05 5.66
N VAL A 46 -1.99 -7.24 5.37
CA VAL A 46 -0.99 -7.50 4.33
C VAL A 46 0.42 -7.42 4.88
N ALA A 47 1.38 -8.03 4.18
CA ALA A 47 2.79 -7.93 4.52
C ALA A 47 3.39 -6.65 3.95
N ILE A 48 3.55 -5.62 4.79
CA ILE A 48 4.30 -4.41 4.43
C ILE A 48 5.76 -4.60 4.84
N PRO A 49 6.73 -4.61 3.91
CA PRO A 49 8.13 -4.70 4.26
C PRO A 49 8.58 -3.40 4.92
N GLU A 50 9.23 -3.50 6.08
CA GLU A 50 9.97 -2.38 6.66
C GLU A 50 11.32 -2.20 5.94
N ILE A 51 11.87 -0.99 6.02
CA ILE A 51 13.24 -0.74 5.56
C ILE A 51 14.20 -1.38 6.57
N ASP A 52 14.85 -2.46 6.16
CA ASP A 52 15.84 -3.18 6.96
C ASP A 52 17.07 -3.57 6.14
N ILE A 53 17.97 -4.36 6.75
CA ILE A 53 19.26 -4.71 6.14
C ILE A 53 19.11 -5.44 4.80
N ASP A 54 18.09 -6.28 4.63
CA ASP A 54 17.89 -7.00 3.37
C ASP A 54 17.50 -6.03 2.27
N LEU A 55 16.59 -5.11 2.59
CA LEU A 55 16.09 -4.12 1.63
C LEU A 55 17.21 -3.14 1.23
N LEU A 56 17.95 -2.61 2.21
CA LEU A 56 19.09 -1.70 1.97
C LEU A 56 20.22 -2.37 1.17
N SER A 57 20.63 -3.58 1.56
CA SER A 57 21.70 -4.31 0.86
C SER A 57 21.26 -4.81 -0.52
N GLY A 58 19.96 -5.09 -0.72
CA GLY A 58 19.38 -5.42 -2.01
C GLY A 58 19.45 -4.24 -2.98
N TRP A 59 19.01 -3.05 -2.54
CA TRP A 59 19.17 -1.82 -3.32
C TRP A 59 20.62 -1.49 -3.65
N GLU A 60 21.55 -1.65 -2.69
CA GLU A 60 22.98 -1.43 -2.93
C GLU A 60 23.51 -2.35 -4.05
N GLN A 61 23.18 -3.65 -4.00
CA GLN A 61 23.59 -4.62 -5.04
C GLN A 61 23.00 -4.25 -6.41
N LEU A 62 21.70 -3.96 -6.48
CA LEU A 62 21.06 -3.51 -7.73
C LEU A 62 21.71 -2.23 -8.27
N SER A 63 22.06 -1.28 -7.40
CA SER A 63 22.71 -0.02 -7.80
C SER A 63 24.10 -0.22 -8.41
N ARG A 64 24.76 -1.35 -8.09
CA ARG A 64 26.05 -1.76 -8.66
C ARG A 64 25.91 -2.56 -9.95
N GLY A 65 24.69 -2.79 -10.43
CA GLY A 65 24.40 -3.56 -11.64
C GLY A 65 24.24 -5.06 -11.42
N GLU A 66 24.12 -5.53 -10.17
CA GLU A 66 23.80 -6.93 -9.88
C GLU A 66 22.41 -7.28 -10.45
N HIS A 67 22.26 -8.52 -10.96
CA HIS A 67 20.98 -8.95 -11.50
C HIS A 67 20.03 -9.37 -10.37
N PHE A 68 18.76 -8.98 -10.43
CA PHE A 68 17.77 -9.28 -9.38
C PHE A 68 17.70 -10.77 -8.99
N ALA A 69 17.83 -11.66 -9.98
CA ALA A 69 17.80 -13.11 -9.74
C ALA A 69 18.97 -13.64 -8.90
N HIS A 70 20.04 -12.86 -8.72
CA HIS A 70 21.19 -13.22 -7.89
C HIS A 70 21.07 -12.73 -6.44
N LEU A 71 20.06 -11.89 -6.14
CA LEU A 71 19.77 -11.48 -4.77
C LEU A 71 19.25 -12.68 -3.94
N THR A 72 19.32 -12.58 -2.62
CA THR A 72 18.73 -13.61 -1.75
C THR A 72 17.20 -13.64 -1.89
N GLN A 73 16.56 -14.77 -1.57
CA GLN A 73 15.11 -14.89 -1.65
C GLN A 73 14.38 -13.84 -0.78
N GLN A 74 14.96 -13.49 0.38
CA GLN A 74 14.42 -12.46 1.27
C GLN A 74 14.49 -11.07 0.64
N GLN A 75 15.63 -10.73 0.03
CA GLN A 75 15.80 -9.47 -0.70
C GLN A 75 14.81 -9.37 -1.86
N GLN A 76 14.72 -10.43 -2.69
CA GLN A 76 13.80 -10.46 -3.82
C GLN A 76 12.35 -10.25 -3.37
N SER A 77 11.91 -10.96 -2.33
CA SER A 77 10.55 -10.84 -1.80
C SER A 77 10.25 -9.43 -1.30
N LYS A 78 11.13 -8.85 -0.48
CA LYS A 78 10.95 -7.51 0.10
C LYS A 78 10.97 -6.41 -0.96
N LEU A 79 11.92 -6.46 -1.89
CA LEU A 79 12.00 -5.50 -2.99
C LEU A 79 10.77 -5.59 -3.88
N THR A 80 10.32 -6.80 -4.22
CA THR A 80 9.09 -6.99 -5.00
C THR A 80 7.88 -6.38 -4.30
N LEU A 81 7.71 -6.61 -3.00
CA LEU A 81 6.62 -6.01 -2.22
C LEU A 81 6.73 -4.48 -2.19
N TYR A 82 7.93 -3.97 -1.91
CA TYR A 82 8.20 -2.53 -1.86
C TYR A 82 7.86 -1.85 -3.19
N ASP A 83 8.34 -2.40 -4.30
CA ASP A 83 8.11 -1.87 -5.64
C ASP A 83 6.62 -1.94 -5.99
N ASN A 84 5.94 -3.05 -5.71
CA ASN A 84 4.50 -3.19 -5.94
C ASN A 84 3.68 -2.12 -5.18
N TYR A 85 3.98 -1.87 -3.90
CA TYR A 85 3.27 -0.85 -3.13
C TYR A 85 3.60 0.58 -3.61
N THR A 86 4.85 0.81 -4.01
CA THR A 86 5.27 2.09 -4.59
C THR A 86 4.55 2.36 -5.91
N ASP A 87 4.50 1.36 -6.80
CA ASP A 87 3.78 1.44 -8.06
C ASP A 87 2.28 1.62 -7.85
N GLN A 88 1.67 0.92 -6.88
CA GLN A 88 0.25 1.11 -6.55
C GLN A 88 -0.02 2.56 -6.14
N PHE A 89 0.83 3.14 -5.29
CA PHE A 89 0.70 4.51 -4.84
C PHE A 89 0.89 5.51 -5.99
N LEU A 90 1.92 5.33 -6.83
CA LEU A 90 2.20 6.20 -7.98
C LEU A 90 1.10 6.15 -9.05
N ASN A 91 0.40 5.03 -9.17
CA ASN A 91 -0.70 4.85 -10.13
C ASN A 91 -2.03 5.46 -9.64
N ALA A 92 -2.14 5.92 -8.39
CA ALA A 92 -3.36 6.51 -7.87
C ALA A 92 -3.45 8.02 -8.20
N ASP A 93 -4.59 8.46 -8.70
CA ASP A 93 -4.88 9.88 -8.91
C ASP A 93 -5.29 10.57 -7.59
N LEU A 94 -5.91 9.81 -6.68
CA LEU A 94 -6.35 10.25 -5.37
C LEU A 94 -5.97 9.20 -4.32
N VAL A 95 -5.35 9.64 -3.23
CA VAL A 95 -5.03 8.80 -2.07
C VAL A 95 -5.77 9.29 -0.85
N VAL A 96 -6.45 8.39 -0.15
CA VAL A 96 -7.16 8.66 1.10
C VAL A 96 -6.60 7.78 2.20
N VAL A 97 -6.08 8.38 3.27
CA VAL A 97 -5.47 7.65 4.38
C VAL A 97 -6.38 7.75 5.60
N ALA A 98 -6.71 6.60 6.19
CA ALA A 98 -7.52 6.52 7.40
C ALA A 98 -6.73 5.82 8.53
N ASN A 99 -6.42 6.57 9.58
CA ASN A 99 -5.68 6.12 10.77
C ASN A 99 -6.30 6.71 12.07
N PRO A 100 -6.04 6.12 13.25
CA PRO A 100 -6.43 6.73 14.53
C PRO A 100 -5.45 7.84 14.96
N LEU A 101 -5.85 8.69 15.90
CA LEU A 101 -4.99 9.64 16.65
C LEU A 101 -4.65 9.07 18.03
#